data_AF-A0A5J4SBJ8-F1
#
_entry.id   AF-A0A5J4SBJ8-F1
#
_cell.length_a   1.000
_cell.length_b   1.000
_cell.length_c   1.000
_cell.angle_alpha   90.00
_cell.angle_beta   90.00
_cell.angle_gamma   90.00
#
_symmetry.space_group_name_H-M   'P 1'
#
loop_
_entity.id
_entity.type
_entity.pdbx_description
1 polymer ?
#
loop_
_entity_poly.entity_id
_entity_poly.type
_entity_poly.pdbx_seq_one_letter_code
_entity_poly.pdbx_strand_id
1 'polypeptide(L)'
;WISDEREYVQTCGFLTIARLLPQKGDMAERAAGEFLDQAFSALYSKNYHVRKATMLAIRKFMTPSEENAFLVCRLVEGWENSEKEPEQILYNMVKEEVK
;
A
#
# COMPACT_ATOMS: atom_id res chain seq x y z
N TRP A 1 7.98 -0.51 12.62
CA TRP A 1 8.44 -1.64 11.78
C TRP A 1 8.40 -1.29 10.31
N ILE A 2 7.29 -0.78 9.77
CA ILE A 2 7.21 -0.39 8.35
C ILE A 2 8.14 0.79 7.95
N SER A 3 8.58 1.58 8.92
CA SER A 3 9.57 2.65 8.76
C SER A 3 11.00 2.25 9.12
N ASP A 4 11.23 0.96 9.42
CA ASP A 4 12.57 0.45 9.76
C ASP A 4 13.42 0.28 8.48
N GLU A 5 14.72 0.57 8.56
CA GLU A 5 15.63 0.46 7.42
C GLU A 5 16.00 -0.99 7.08
N ARG A 6 15.82 -1.92 8.03
CA ARG A 6 16.16 -3.33 7.83
C ARG A 6 15.07 -4.00 7.00
N GLU A 7 15.46 -4.52 5.84
CA GLU A 7 14.56 -5.14 4.85
C GLU A 7 13.53 -6.09 5.47
N TYR A 8 13.98 -7.06 6.28
CA TYR A 8 13.09 -8.05 6.85
C TYR A 8 12.15 -7.49 7.92
N VAL A 9 12.59 -6.49 8.70
CA VAL A 9 11.73 -5.84 9.70
C VAL A 9 10.63 -5.04 9.01
N GLN A 10 10.98 -4.31 7.97
CA GLN A 10 10.04 -3.56 7.15
C GLN A 10 9.05 -4.49 6.44
N THR A 11 9.56 -5.56 5.81
CA THR A 11 8.75 -6.58 5.13
C THR A 11 7.75 -7.22 6.10
N CYS A 12 8.21 -7.67 7.27
CA CYS A 12 7.34 -8.22 8.30
C CYS A 12 6.30 -7.20 8.80
N GLY A 13 6.67 -5.92 8.91
CA GLY A 13 5.74 -4.84 9.24
C GLY A 13 4.56 -4.78 8.27
N PHE A 14 4.83 -4.71 6.96
CA PHE A 14 3.77 -4.64 5.95
C PHE A 14 2.94 -5.93 5.87
N LEU A 15 3.58 -7.11 5.98
CA LEU A 15 2.86 -8.38 6.01
C LEU A 15 1.95 -8.52 7.24
N THR A 16 2.36 -7.96 8.38
CA THR A 16 1.53 -7.94 9.59
C THR A 16 0.29 -7.08 9.38
N ILE A 17 0.44 -5.89 8.79
CA ILE A 17 -0.69 -5.01 8.43
C ILE A 17 -1.64 -5.74 7.46
N ALA A 18 -1.11 -6.31 6.38
CA ALA A 18 -1.90 -7.04 5.38
C ALA A 18 -2.69 -8.20 5.98
N ARG A 19 -2.16 -8.86 7.02
CA ARG A 19 -2.84 -9.93 7.75
C ARG A 19 -3.94 -9.42 8.68
N LEU A 20 -3.75 -8.26 9.30
CA LEU A 20 -4.66 -7.71 10.32
C LEU A 20 -5.88 -6.99 9.72
N LEU A 21 -5.71 -6.29 8.60
CA LEU A 21 -6.77 -5.50 7.95
C LEU A 21 -8.07 -6.32 7.70
N PRO A 22 -8.01 -7.56 7.17
CA PRO A 22 -9.23 -8.36 6.98
C PRO A 22 -9.88 -8.85 8.28
N GLN A 23 -9.15 -8.84 9.40
CA GLN A 23 -9.60 -9.44 10.67
C GLN A 23 -10.16 -8.40 11.65
N LYS A 24 -9.57 -7.21 11.67
CA LYS A 24 -9.85 -6.17 12.67
C LYS A 24 -10.67 -5.00 12.13
N GLY A 25 -10.96 -4.98 10.83
CA GLY A 25 -11.65 -3.88 10.18
C GLY A 25 -10.71 -2.71 9.88
N ASP A 26 -11.31 -1.55 9.67
CA ASP A 26 -10.61 -0.36 9.19
C ASP A 26 -9.64 0.25 10.20
N MET A 27 -8.65 0.95 9.66
CA MET A 27 -7.75 1.78 10.45
C MET A 27 -8.43 3.10 10.80
N ALA A 28 -8.12 3.67 11.96
CA ALA A 28 -8.46 5.06 12.25
C ALA A 28 -7.82 5.97 11.19
N GLU A 29 -8.49 7.07 10.81
CA GLU A 29 -8.07 7.99 9.73
C GLU A 29 -6.58 8.38 9.81
N ARG A 30 -6.12 8.76 11.00
CA ARG A 30 -4.70 9.10 11.22
C ARG A 30 -3.76 7.93 10.92
N ALA A 31 -4.11 6.73 11.39
CA ALA A 31 -3.30 5.53 11.17
C ALA A 31 -3.32 5.10 9.69
N ALA A 32 -4.45 5.28 9.00
CA ALA A 32 -4.55 5.06 7.56
C ALA A 32 -3.64 6.01 6.78
N GLY A 33 -3.64 7.30 7.13
CA GLY A 33 -2.76 8.30 6.52
C GLY A 33 -1.27 7.99 6.73
N GLU A 34 -0.87 7.68 7.98
CA GLU A 34 0.51 7.28 8.29
C GLU A 34 0.89 5.98 7.57
N PHE A 35 -0.02 5.01 7.46
CA PHE A 35 0.20 3.78 6.70
C PHE A 35 0.45 4.07 5.21
N LEU A 36 -0.39 4.86 4.57
CA LEU A 36 -0.30 5.14 3.13
C LEU A 36 0.96 5.95 2.78
N ASP A 37 1.34 6.92 3.61
CA ASP A 37 2.61 7.66 3.45
C ASP A 37 3.82 6.71 3.46
N GLN A 38 3.90 5.84 4.46
CA GLN A 38 4.99 4.88 4.58
C GLN A 38 4.94 3.83 3.46
N ALA A 39 3.74 3.40 3.05
CA ALA A 39 3.58 2.46 1.94
C ALA A 39 4.07 3.08 0.63
N PHE A 40 3.68 4.31 0.30
CA PHE A 40 4.14 4.96 -0.93
C PHE A 40 5.64 5.21 -0.94
N SER A 41 6.23 5.58 0.20
CA SER A 41 7.68 5.64 0.33
C SER A 41 8.33 4.27 0.06
N ALA A 42 7.77 3.20 0.62
CA ALA A 42 8.29 1.84 0.50
C ALA A 42 8.16 1.24 -0.92
N LEU A 43 7.27 1.76 -1.79
CA LEU A 43 7.21 1.39 -3.21
C LEU A 43 8.51 1.69 -3.95
N TYR A 44 9.23 2.72 -3.52
CA TYR A 44 10.52 3.11 -4.09
C TYR A 44 11.71 2.36 -3.47
N SER A 45 11.46 1.45 -2.53
CA SER A 45 12.51 0.64 -1.93
C SER A 45 13.24 -0.17 -3.00
N LYS A 46 14.57 -0.29 -2.90
CA LYS A 46 15.37 -1.18 -3.75
C LYS A 46 15.10 -2.66 -3.46
N ASN A 47 14.56 -2.96 -2.27
CA ASN A 47 14.32 -4.32 -1.81
C ASN A 47 13.00 -4.87 -2.38
N TYR A 48 13.10 -5.95 -3.16
CA TYR A 48 11.94 -6.59 -3.79
C TYR A 48 10.87 -7.03 -2.78
N HIS A 49 11.30 -7.61 -1.65
CA HIS A 49 10.38 -8.12 -0.63
C HIS A 49 9.59 -6.99 0.04
N VAL A 50 10.22 -5.84 0.26
CA VAL A 50 9.55 -4.63 0.79
C VAL A 50 8.49 -4.15 -0.20
N ARG A 51 8.86 -3.96 -1.48
CA ARG A 51 7.90 -3.51 -2.51
C ARG A 51 6.71 -4.47 -2.60
N LYS A 52 6.97 -5.78 -2.65
CA LYS A 52 5.92 -6.80 -2.75
C LYS A 52 5.00 -6.85 -1.52
N ALA A 53 5.55 -6.77 -0.32
CA ALA A 53 4.76 -6.75 0.92
C ALA A 53 3.92 -5.48 1.03
N THR A 54 4.48 -4.34 0.61
CA THR A 54 3.79 -3.04 0.55
C THR A 54 2.58 -3.11 -0.39
N MET A 55 2.77 -3.61 -1.61
CA MET A 55 1.70 -3.81 -2.58
C MET A 55 0.56 -4.69 -2.03
N LEU A 56 0.91 -5.78 -1.34
CA LEU A 56 -0.07 -6.64 -0.68
C LEU A 56 -0.83 -5.92 0.44
N ALA A 57 -0.14 -5.11 1.24
CA ALA A 57 -0.77 -4.33 2.31
C ALA A 57 -1.74 -3.29 1.76
N ILE A 58 -1.38 -2.56 0.70
CA ILE A 58 -2.27 -1.59 0.04
C ILE A 58 -3.50 -2.29 -0.53
N ARG A 59 -3.32 -3.41 -1.24
CA ARG A 59 -4.44 -4.22 -1.73
C ARG A 59 -5.40 -4.59 -0.60
N LYS A 60 -4.88 -5.12 0.51
CA LYS A 60 -5.69 -5.52 1.68
C LYS A 60 -6.34 -4.35 2.42
N PHE A 61 -5.79 -3.15 2.29
CA PHE A 61 -6.40 -1.94 2.83
C PHE A 61 -7.62 -1.49 2.00
N MET A 62 -7.55 -1.67 0.68
CA MET A 62 -8.66 -1.32 -0.23
C MET A 62 -9.80 -2.33 -0.20
N THR A 63 -9.51 -3.64 -0.17
CA THR A 63 -10.54 -4.68 -0.37
C THR A 63 -11.78 -4.59 0.54
N PRO A 64 -11.67 -4.32 1.86
CA PRO A 64 -12.85 -4.36 2.74
C PRO A 64 -13.67 -3.05 2.77
N SER A 65 -13.18 -1.95 2.20
CA SER A 65 -13.76 -0.62 2.41
C SER A 65 -13.73 0.21 1.13
N GLU A 66 -14.92 0.58 0.63
CA GLU A 66 -15.08 1.46 -0.53
C GLU A 66 -14.42 2.83 -0.30
N GLU A 67 -14.45 3.33 0.94
CA GLU A 67 -13.79 4.59 1.32
C GLU A 67 -12.27 4.48 1.18
N ASN A 68 -11.68 3.38 1.67
CA ASN A 68 -10.25 3.13 1.52
C ASN A 68 -9.86 2.95 0.05
N ALA A 69 -10.67 2.22 -0.73
CA ALA A 69 -10.46 2.06 -2.16
C ALA A 69 -10.50 3.41 -2.89
N PHE A 70 -11.51 4.24 -2.59
CA PHE A 70 -11.64 5.59 -3.15
C PHE A 70 -10.44 6.47 -2.78
N LEU A 71 -9.99 6.44 -1.52
CA LEU A 71 -8.82 7.18 -1.06
C LEU A 71 -7.57 6.81 -1.87
N VAL A 72 -7.29 5.51 -2.02
CA VAL A 72 -6.12 5.06 -2.79
C VAL A 72 -6.26 5.45 -4.27
N CYS A 73 -7.45 5.33 -4.87
CA CYS A 73 -7.72 5.81 -6.23
C CYS A 73 -7.39 7.29 -6.41
N ARG A 74 -7.84 8.15 -5.48
CA ARG A 74 -7.54 9.59 -5.51
C ARG A 74 -6.05 9.88 -5.42
N LEU A 75 -5.31 9.10 -4.64
CA LEU A 75 -3.87 9.29 -4.47
C LEU A 75 -3.05 8.92 -5.71
N VAL A 76 -3.52 7.95 -6.49
CA VAL A 76 -2.80 7.45 -7.69
C VAL A 76 -3.36 7.99 -9.01
N GLU A 77 -4.39 8.85 -8.99
CA GLU A 77 -5.09 9.28 -10.21
C GLU A 77 -4.15 9.94 -11.25
N GLY A 78 -3.13 10.66 -10.77
CA GLY A 78 -2.16 11.34 -11.63
C GLY A 78 -1.08 10.41 -12.21
N TRP A 79 -1.09 9.12 -11.88
CA TRP A 79 -0.04 8.18 -12.26
C TRP A 79 -0.36 7.36 -13.52
N GLU A 80 -1.52 7.57 -14.15
CA GLU A 80 -1.91 6.84 -15.36
C GLU A 80 -0.82 6.88 -16.46
N ASN A 81 -0.17 8.01 -16.62
CA ASN A 81 0.89 8.22 -17.62
C ASN A 81 2.27 8.46 -17.00
N SER A 82 2.49 8.01 -15.76
CA SER A 82 3.80 8.13 -15.12
C SER A 82 4.86 7.32 -15.87
N GLU A 83 6.07 7.88 -16.03
CA GLU A 83 7.23 7.16 -16.55
C GLU A 83 7.93 6.31 -15.48
N LYS A 84 7.53 6.46 -14.20
CA LYS A 84 8.13 5.71 -13.10
C LYS A 84 7.47 4.35 -12.94
N GLU A 85 8.28 3.29 -13.08
CA GLU A 85 7.83 1.91 -12.94
C GLU A 85 7.04 1.63 -11.64
N PRO A 86 7.46 2.10 -10.43
CA PRO A 86 6.69 1.83 -9.21
C PRO A 86 5.29 2.46 -9.20
N GLU A 87 5.15 3.67 -9.77
CA GLU A 87 3.87 4.37 -9.85
C GLU A 87 2.92 3.64 -10.82
N GLN A 88 3.43 3.22 -11.98
CA GLN A 88 2.68 2.42 -12.96
C GLN A 88 2.24 1.06 -12.42
N ILE A 89 3.12 0.35 -11.71
CA ILE A 89 2.78 -0.92 -11.07
C ILE A 89 1.66 -0.73 -10.05
N LEU A 90 1.73 0.31 -9.21
CA LEU A 90 0.69 0.57 -8.24
C LEU A 90 -0.63 0.99 -8.91
N TYR A 91 -0.58 1.90 -9.88
CA TYR A 91 -1.75 2.36 -10.62
C TYR A 91 -2.51 1.20 -11.27
N ASN A 92 -1.79 0.30 -11.95
CA ASN A 92 -2.42 -0.87 -12.59
C ASN A 92 -3.04 -1.83 -11.57
N MET A 93 -2.38 -2.04 -10.43
CA MET A 93 -2.96 -2.85 -9.35
C MET A 93 -4.24 -2.23 -8.78
N VAL A 94 -4.23 -0.92 -8.49
CA VAL A 94 -5.42 -0.20 -8.02
C VAL A 94 -6.57 -0.32 -9.03
N LYS A 95 -6.27 -0.19 -10.32
CA LYS A 95 -7.24 -0.37 -11.41
C LYS A 95 -7.79 -1.78 -11.51
N GLU A 96 -7.02 -2.81 -11.14
CA GLU A 96 -7.48 -4.20 -11.10
C GLU A 96 -8.40 -4.49 -9.91
N GLU A 97 -8.14 -3.89 -8.75
CA GLU A 97 -8.92 -4.12 -7.53
C GLU A 97 -10.29 -3.43 -7.52
N VAL A 98 -10.49 -2.39 -8.33
CA VAL A 98 -11.73 -1.58 -8.39
C VAL A 98 -12.64 -2.00 -9.56
N LYS A 99 -12.24 -3.02 -10.33
CA LYS A 99 -13.09 -3.66 -11.35
C LYS A 99 -14.06 -4.66 -10.71
#